data_AF-A0A7K3DW72-F1
#
_entry.id   AF-A0A7K3DW72-F1
#
_cell.length_a   1.000
_cell.length_b   1.000
_cell.length_c   1.000
_cell.angle_alpha   90.00
_cell.angle_beta   90.00
_cell.angle_gamma   90.00
#
_symmetry.space_group_name_H-M   'P 1'
#
loop_
_entity.id
_entity.type
_entity.pdbx_description
1 polymer ?
#
loop_
_entity_poly.entity_id
_entity_poly.type
_entity_poly.pdbx_seq_one_letter_code
_entity_poly.pdbx_strand_id
1 'polypeptide(L)'
;DDESVLAALGAGARGYLTKNAGRQDILRAIRAAAAGQSVLDREVQDRLVASVRTAAPAAAQSLPADLTPREREVLALIGEGLPNRAIAEKLFISEATVKTHINNLFAKADIRDRADAVRRAIGAGLA
;
A
#
# COMPACT_ATOMS: atom_id res chain seq x y z
N ASP A 1 -9.88 1.35 15.97
CA ASP A 1 -8.73 2.04 15.35
C ASP A 1 -8.94 2.21 13.85
N ASP A 2 -8.11 3.00 13.17
CA ASP A 2 -8.28 3.31 11.74
C ASP A 2 -8.27 2.03 10.87
N GLU A 3 -7.44 1.06 11.26
CA GLU A 3 -7.40 -0.28 10.67
C GLU A 3 -8.74 -1.02 10.83
N SER A 4 -9.42 -0.86 11.97
CA SER A 4 -10.74 -1.46 12.23
C SER A 4 -11.83 -0.83 11.36
N VAL A 5 -11.77 0.48 11.10
CA VAL A 5 -12.70 1.19 10.22
C VAL A 5 -12.52 0.71 8.78
N LEU A 6 -11.28 0.68 8.30
CA LEU A 6 -10.96 0.23 6.95
C LEU A 6 -11.30 -1.25 6.75
N ALA A 7 -11.02 -2.10 7.72
CA ALA A 7 -11.39 -3.52 7.68
C ALA A 7 -12.92 -3.70 7.65
N ALA A 8 -13.67 -2.92 8.45
CA ALA A 8 -15.14 -2.97 8.43
C ALA A 8 -15.70 -2.52 7.07
N LEU A 9 -15.18 -1.44 6.50
CA LEU A 9 -15.57 -0.98 5.15
C LEU A 9 -15.20 -2.01 4.08
N GLY A 10 -14.01 -2.60 4.15
CA GLY A 10 -13.56 -3.67 3.24
C GLY A 10 -14.40 -4.94 3.33
N ALA A 11 -14.97 -5.23 4.50
CA ALA A 11 -15.92 -6.33 4.71
C ALA A 11 -17.36 -6.00 4.26
N GLY A 12 -17.61 -4.80 3.73
CA GLY A 12 -18.92 -4.39 3.19
C GLY A 12 -19.80 -3.60 4.17
N ALA A 13 -19.25 -3.10 5.28
CA ALA A 13 -19.99 -2.20 6.16
C ALA A 13 -20.41 -0.93 5.38
N ARG A 14 -21.69 -0.58 5.47
CA ARG A 14 -22.23 0.65 4.88
C ARG A 14 -22.16 1.85 5.81
N GLY A 15 -21.55 1.75 6.98
CA GLY A 15 -21.43 2.87 7.89
C GLY A 15 -20.67 2.52 9.15
N TYR A 16 -20.17 3.55 9.82
CA TYR A 16 -19.39 3.42 11.03
C TYR A 16 -19.66 4.61 11.95
N LEU A 17 -20.10 4.31 13.17
CA LEU A 17 -20.32 5.31 14.21
C LEU A 17 -19.37 5.06 15.37
N THR A 18 -18.82 6.14 15.94
CA THR A 18 -18.03 6.03 17.17
C THR A 18 -18.97 5.91 18.38
N LYS A 19 -18.40 5.50 19.51
CA LYS A 19 -19.10 5.49 20.81
C LYS A 19 -19.62 6.87 21.26
N ASN A 20 -19.15 7.94 20.63
CA ASN A 20 -19.57 9.32 20.91
C ASN A 20 -20.84 9.72 20.14
N ALA A 21 -21.32 8.87 19.22
CA ALA A 21 -22.50 9.17 18.42
C ALA A 21 -23.75 9.31 19.30
N GLY A 22 -24.48 10.41 19.11
CA GLY A 22 -25.73 10.64 19.81
C GLY A 22 -26.87 9.77 19.30
N ARG A 23 -27.96 9.69 20.08
CA ARG A 23 -29.18 8.93 19.69
C ARG A 23 -29.73 9.36 18.32
N GLN A 24 -29.68 10.65 18.02
CA GLN A 24 -30.12 11.22 16.74
C GLN A 24 -29.25 10.75 15.57
N ASP A 25 -27.93 10.64 15.77
CA ASP A 25 -26.98 10.22 14.74
C ASP A 25 -27.13 8.73 14.44
N ILE A 26 -27.38 7.91 15.45
CA ILE A 26 -27.69 6.48 15.29
C ILE A 26 -28.97 6.30 14.46
N LEU A 27 -30.04 7.02 14.79
CA LEU A 27 -31.29 6.95 14.02
C LEU A 27 -31.10 7.39 12.57
N ARG A 28 -30.29 8.44 12.35
CA ARG A 28 -29.95 8.91 11.00
C ARG A 28 -29.17 7.84 10.22
N ALA A 29 -28.17 7.23 10.84
CA ALA A 29 -27.36 6.19 10.21
C ALA A 29 -28.17 4.96 9.82
N ILE A 30 -29.10 4.51 10.67
CA ILE A 30 -29.99 3.38 10.36
C ILE A 30 -30.86 3.68 9.14
N ARG A 31 -31.49 4.87 9.10
CA ARG A 31 -32.33 5.28 7.97
C ARG A 31 -31.53 5.40 6.68
N ALA A 32 -30.33 5.97 6.75
CA ALA A 32 -29.44 6.09 5.60
C ALA A 32 -28.99 4.72 5.07
N ALA A 33 -28.63 3.79 5.97
CA ALA A 33 -28.25 2.43 5.60
C ALA A 33 -29.41 1.69 4.90
N ALA A 34 -30.65 1.87 5.39
CA ALA A 34 -31.84 1.33 4.76
C ALA A 34 -32.10 1.93 3.36
N ALA A 35 -31.73 3.19 3.14
CA ALA A 35 -31.78 3.85 1.83
C ALA A 35 -30.58 3.51 0.92
N GLY A 36 -29.66 2.63 1.37
CA GLY A 36 -28.45 2.27 0.63
C GLY A 36 -27.34 3.33 0.67
N GLN A 37 -27.47 4.34 1.52
CA GLN A 37 -26.49 5.39 1.70
C GLN A 37 -25.46 4.99 2.76
N SER A 38 -24.24 5.52 2.63
CA SER A 38 -23.20 5.34 3.63
C SER A 38 -23.14 6.51 4.62
N VAL A 39 -22.99 6.19 5.90
CA VAL A 39 -22.86 7.19 6.97
C VAL A 39 -21.66 6.87 7.84
N LEU A 40 -20.75 7.83 7.92
CA LEU A 40 -19.58 7.79 8.80
C LEU A 40 -19.72 8.91 9.82
N ASP A 41 -19.34 8.65 11.07
CA ASP A 41 -19.23 9.69 12.09
C ASP A 41 -18.14 10.71 11.71
N ARG A 42 -18.27 11.96 12.16
CA ARG A 42 -17.37 13.07 11.77
C ARG A 42 -15.92 12.77 12.10
N GLU A 43 -15.66 12.25 13.29
CA GLU A 43 -14.31 11.88 13.74
C GLU A 43 -13.70 10.80 12.83
N VAL A 44 -14.53 9.88 12.34
CA VAL A 44 -14.11 8.80 11.44
C VAL A 44 -13.90 9.34 10.03
N GLN A 45 -14.74 10.27 9.56
CA GLN A 45 -14.53 10.96 8.29
C GLN A 45 -13.23 11.75 8.28
N ASP A 46 -12.97 12.54 9.32
CA ASP A 46 -11.76 13.36 9.43
C ASP A 46 -10.50 12.49 9.43
N ARG A 47 -10.54 11.35 10.14
CA ARG A 47 -9.46 10.35 10.12
C ARG A 47 -9.32 9.65 8.78
N LEU A 48 -10.42 9.28 8.11
CA LEU A 48 -10.38 8.66 6.80
C LEU A 48 -9.77 9.62 5.77
N VAL A 49 -10.20 10.89 5.78
CA VAL A 49 -9.65 11.94 4.92
C VAL A 49 -8.17 12.18 5.21
N ALA A 50 -7.77 12.21 6.48
CA ALA A 50 -6.37 12.30 6.86
C ALA A 50 -5.57 11.08 6.36
N SER A 51 -6.11 9.86 6.50
CA SER A 51 -5.49 8.63 6.02
C SER A 51 -5.36 8.59 4.51
N VAL A 52 -6.30 9.15 3.75
CA VAL A 52 -6.21 9.29 2.29
C VAL A 52 -5.22 10.39 1.89
N ARG A 53 -5.05 11.43 2.72
CA ARG A 53 -4.04 12.48 2.50
C ARG A 53 -2.62 11.99 2.79
N THR A 54 -2.43 11.14 3.80
CA THR A 54 -1.14 10.49 4.10
C THR A 54 -0.88 9.29 3.22
N ALA A 55 -1.92 8.53 2.87
CA ALA A 55 -1.96 7.64 1.72
C ALA A 55 -2.26 8.44 0.46
N ALA A 56 -1.53 9.55 0.26
CA ALA A 56 -1.25 10.01 -1.08
C ALA A 56 -0.95 8.75 -1.91
N PRO A 57 -1.50 8.63 -3.13
CA PRO A 57 -1.08 7.53 -3.98
C PRO A 57 0.44 7.51 -3.90
N ALA A 58 1.05 6.33 -3.85
CA ALA A 58 2.47 6.23 -4.12
C ALA A 58 2.81 6.71 -5.56
N ALA A 59 2.04 7.64 -6.15
CA ALA A 59 2.38 8.53 -7.22
C ALA A 59 3.78 9.09 -6.93
N ALA A 60 4.73 8.42 -7.55
CA ALA A 60 6.13 8.78 -7.59
C ALA A 60 6.72 9.05 -6.19
N GLN A 61 6.87 8.00 -5.36
CA GLN A 61 8.20 7.88 -4.76
C GLN A 61 9.16 7.58 -5.92
N SER A 62 9.60 8.66 -6.57
CA SER A 62 10.56 8.62 -7.65
C SER A 62 11.70 7.75 -7.16
N LEU A 63 11.90 6.62 -7.82
CA LEU A 63 13.04 5.77 -7.53
C LEU A 63 14.30 6.63 -7.59
N PRO A 64 15.26 6.45 -6.67
CA PRO A 64 16.50 7.20 -6.67
C PRO A 64 17.08 7.32 -8.09
N ALA A 65 17.49 8.53 -8.47
CA ALA A 65 17.97 8.80 -9.83
C ALA A 65 19.23 7.97 -10.16
N ASP A 66 20.01 7.60 -9.15
CA ASP A 66 21.24 6.82 -9.19
C ASP A 66 21.04 5.29 -9.28
N LEU A 67 19.80 4.82 -9.35
CA LEU A 67 19.55 3.41 -9.65
C LEU A 67 19.98 3.06 -11.07
N THR A 68 20.83 2.06 -11.18
CA THR A 68 21.25 1.54 -12.48
C THR A 68 20.08 0.84 -13.19
N PRO A 69 20.10 0.73 -14.53
CA PRO A 69 19.08 -0.03 -15.27
C PRO A 69 18.87 -1.45 -14.72
N ARG A 70 19.97 -2.10 -14.31
CA ARG A 70 19.93 -3.47 -13.79
C ARG A 70 19.28 -3.56 -12.41
N GLU A 71 19.51 -2.59 -11.53
CA GLU A 71 18.83 -2.52 -10.23
C GLU A 71 17.32 -2.29 -10.39
N ARG A 72 16.91 -1.48 -11.39
CA ARG A 72 15.48 -1.26 -11.72
C ARG A 72 14.82 -2.53 -12.25
N GLU A 73 15.47 -3.26 -13.15
CA GLU A 73 14.98 -4.56 -13.64
C GLU A 73 14.83 -5.57 -12.49
N VAL A 74 15.82 -5.66 -11.59
CA VAL A 74 15.74 -6.53 -10.41
C VAL A 74 14.57 -6.12 -9.51
N LEU A 75 14.36 -4.82 -9.29
CA LEU A 75 13.23 -4.32 -8.49
C LEU A 75 11.87 -4.66 -9.14
N ALA A 76 11.74 -4.52 -10.45
CA ALA A 76 10.53 -4.88 -11.19
C ALA A 76 10.18 -6.37 -10.99
N LEU A 77 11.16 -7.26 -11.16
CA LEU A 77 10.97 -8.70 -10.98
C LEU A 77 10.68 -9.08 -9.52
N ILE A 78 11.18 -8.32 -8.54
CA ILE A 78 10.77 -8.46 -7.14
C ILE A 78 9.31 -8.06 -6.97
N GLY A 79 8.86 -6.99 -7.62
CA GLY A 79 7.46 -6.56 -7.66
C GLY A 79 6.52 -7.62 -8.24
N GLU A 80 6.96 -8.37 -9.26
CA GLU A 80 6.27 -9.55 -9.79
C GLU A 80 6.23 -10.74 -8.80
N GLY A 81 6.90 -10.65 -7.65
CA GLY A 81 6.95 -11.70 -6.63
C GLY A 81 7.99 -12.79 -6.89
N LEU A 82 8.88 -12.63 -7.88
CA LEU A 82 9.80 -13.70 -8.30
C LEU A 82 10.93 -13.94 -7.28
N PRO A 83 11.21 -15.20 -6.89
CA PRO A 83 12.34 -15.52 -6.01
C PRO A 83 13.68 -15.27 -6.73
N ASN A 84 14.76 -15.06 -5.96
CA ASN A 84 16.08 -14.72 -6.50
C ASN A 84 16.59 -15.69 -7.58
N ARG A 85 16.26 -16.99 -7.46
CA ARG A 85 16.58 -18.00 -8.48
C ARG A 85 15.88 -17.75 -9.80
N ALA A 86 14.58 -17.44 -9.77
CA ALA A 86 13.82 -17.14 -10.98
C ALA A 86 14.26 -15.80 -11.60
N ILE A 87 14.65 -14.82 -10.78
CA ILE A 87 15.28 -13.58 -11.25
C ILE A 87 16.59 -13.88 -11.97
N ALA A 88 17.45 -14.73 -11.38
CA ALA A 88 18.72 -15.13 -11.96
C ALA A 88 18.55 -15.82 -13.33
N GLU A 89 17.56 -16.72 -13.43
CA GLU A 89 17.17 -17.39 -14.67
C GLU A 89 16.68 -16.39 -15.73
N LYS A 90 15.73 -15.50 -15.39
CA LYS A 90 15.20 -14.48 -16.32
C LYS A 90 16.28 -13.51 -16.82
N LEU A 91 17.23 -13.18 -15.95
CA LEU A 91 18.27 -12.19 -16.22
C LEU A 91 19.56 -12.83 -16.77
N PHE A 92 19.63 -14.15 -16.91
CA PHE A 92 20.80 -14.91 -17.36
C PHE A 92 22.08 -14.61 -16.56
N ILE A 93 21.96 -14.50 -15.23
CA ILE A 93 23.06 -14.24 -14.30
C ILE A 93 23.04 -15.22 -13.13
N SER A 94 24.09 -15.23 -12.30
CA SER A 94 24.12 -16.08 -11.10
C SER A 94 23.22 -15.53 -9.98
N GLU A 95 22.71 -16.42 -9.11
CA GLU A 95 21.98 -16.00 -7.90
C GLU A 95 22.81 -15.10 -6.98
N ALA A 96 24.13 -15.33 -6.91
CA ALA A 96 25.04 -14.47 -6.16
C ALA A 96 25.07 -13.04 -6.72
N THR A 97 25.09 -12.91 -8.05
CA THR A 97 25.01 -11.61 -8.74
C THR A 97 23.69 -10.90 -8.46
N VAL A 98 22.56 -11.63 -8.45
CA VAL A 98 21.25 -11.06 -8.07
C VAL A 98 21.29 -10.54 -6.64
N LYS A 99 21.84 -11.30 -5.68
CA LYS A 99 21.96 -10.84 -4.29
C LYS A 99 22.78 -9.56 -4.17
N THR A 100 23.87 -9.43 -4.94
CA THR A 100 24.66 -8.19 -4.98
C THR A 100 23.84 -7.01 -5.49
N HIS A 101 23.08 -7.19 -6.58
CA HIS A 101 22.18 -6.14 -7.07
C HIS A 101 21.09 -5.77 -6.05
N ILE A 102 20.52 -6.75 -5.35
CA ILE A 102 19.51 -6.51 -4.30
C ILE A 102 20.11 -5.72 -3.14
N ASN A 103 21.31 -6.06 -2.67
CA ASN A 103 21.96 -5.34 -1.57
C ASN A 103 22.24 -3.88 -1.94
N ASN A 104 22.76 -3.64 -3.15
CA ASN A 104 23.03 -2.29 -3.64
C ASN A 104 21.73 -1.50 -3.83
N LEU A 105 20.72 -2.12 -4.43
CA LEU A 105 19.38 -1.56 -4.57
C LEU A 105 18.80 -1.17 -3.21
N PHE A 106 18.90 -2.05 -2.21
CA PHE A 106 18.33 -1.83 -0.88
C PHE A 106 19.03 -0.68 -0.16
N ALA A 107 20.36 -0.60 -0.27
CA ALA A 107 21.14 0.50 0.28
C ALA A 107 20.80 1.84 -0.41
N LYS A 108 20.73 1.87 -1.75
CA LYS A 108 20.45 3.11 -2.51
C LYS A 108 19.01 3.60 -2.34
N ALA A 109 18.06 2.68 -2.33
CA ALA A 109 16.65 3.00 -2.24
C ALA A 109 16.11 3.04 -0.81
N ASP A 110 16.94 2.86 0.22
CA ASP A 110 16.51 2.78 1.62
C ASP A 110 15.35 1.78 1.80
N ILE A 111 15.52 0.59 1.24
CA ILE A 111 14.56 -0.52 1.32
C ILE A 111 14.98 -1.40 2.49
N ARG A 112 14.06 -1.62 3.43
CA ARG A 112 14.35 -2.34 4.68
C ARG A 112 14.23 -3.85 4.51
N ASP A 113 13.26 -4.28 3.73
CA ASP A 113 12.94 -5.69 3.51
C ASP A 113 12.32 -5.93 2.15
N ARG A 114 12.11 -7.20 1.83
CA ARG A 114 11.54 -7.62 0.54
C ARG A 114 10.11 -7.15 0.35
N ALA A 115 9.31 -7.06 1.42
CA ALA A 115 7.92 -6.60 1.31
C ALA A 115 7.89 -5.10 0.98
N ASP A 116 8.82 -4.32 1.53
CA ASP A 116 9.03 -2.92 1.19
C ASP A 116 9.49 -2.75 -0.27
N ALA A 117 10.38 -3.62 -0.75
CA ALA A 117 10.78 -3.65 -2.16
C ALA A 117 9.58 -3.86 -3.10
N VAL A 118 8.69 -4.81 -2.79
CA VAL A 118 7.47 -5.07 -3.56
C VAL A 118 6.56 -3.84 -3.57
N ARG A 119 6.30 -3.23 -2.41
CA ARG A 119 5.49 -2.00 -2.32
C ARG A 119 6.08 -0.87 -3.16
N ARG A 120 7.41 -0.69 -3.13
CA ARG A 120 8.10 0.33 -3.94
C ARG A 120 8.04 0.03 -5.43
N ALA A 121 8.17 -1.23 -5.85
CA ALA A 121 8.05 -1.61 -7.26
C ALA A 121 6.66 -1.29 -7.83
N ILE A 122 5.60 -1.62 -7.08
CA ILE A 122 4.21 -1.30 -7.45
C ILE A 122 3.99 0.21 -7.45
N GLY A 123 4.46 0.91 -6.41
CA GLY A 123 4.34 2.38 -6.33
C GLY A 123 5.07 3.11 -7.47
N ALA A 124 6.19 2.57 -7.94
CA ALA A 124 6.95 3.10 -9.07
C ALA A 124 6.37 2.69 -10.45
N GLY A 125 5.32 1.86 -10.50
CA GLY A 125 4.73 1.37 -11.75
C GLY A 125 5.62 0.40 -12.52
N LEU A 126 6.52 -0.31 -11.83
CA LEU A 126 7.42 -1.30 -12.42
C LEU A 126 6.84 -2.72 -12.47
N ALA A 127 5.73 -2.96 -11.76
CA ALA A 127 5.05 -4.24 -11.64
C ALA A 127 3.53 -4.05 -11.65
#